data_AF-A0A9X5ULZ6-F1
#
_entry.id   AF-A0A9X5ULZ6-F1
#
_cell.length_a   1.000
_cell.length_b   1.000
_cell.length_c   1.000
_cell.angle_alpha   90.00
_cell.angle_beta   90.00
_cell.angle_gamma   90.00
#
_symmetry.space_group_name_H-M   'P 1'
#
loop_
_entity.id
_entity.type
_entity.pdbx_description
1 polymer ?
#
loop_
_entity_poly.entity_id
_entity_poly.type
_entity_poly.pdbx_seq_one_letter_code
_entity_poly.pdbx_strand_id
1 'polypeptide(L)'
;MALDEGERMKPTETLHERGQSLWLDNITRRMLDAGQLRRYIDSFAVTGLTSNPSIFDKAIESGGYDDAIRVCAAAGLSDEEVFTELAIGDLQRAADEFLGVHDRTDGVDGWVSLEVSPLLAHDTAATGPRRRSRLTRSRRGPCRTG
;
A
#
# COMPACT_ATOMS: atom_id res chain seq x y z
N MET A 1 40.55 -14.78 -19.84
CA MET A 1 39.92 -13.46 -19.88
C MET A 1 38.47 -13.65 -19.51
N ALA A 2 38.17 -13.64 -18.21
CA ALA A 2 36.80 -13.71 -17.72
C ALA A 2 36.16 -12.35 -18.01
N LEU A 3 35.08 -12.35 -18.79
CA LEU A 3 34.28 -11.15 -18.97
C LEU A 3 33.55 -10.93 -17.65
N ASP A 4 33.87 -9.79 -17.05
CA ASP A 4 33.20 -9.16 -15.93
C ASP A 4 31.67 -9.22 -16.15
N GLU A 5 30.96 -10.03 -15.37
CA GLU A 5 29.50 -9.93 -15.21
C GLU A 5 29.17 -8.70 -14.36
N GLY A 6 29.68 -7.54 -14.79
CA GLY A 6 29.32 -6.24 -14.23
C GLY A 6 27.80 -6.13 -14.29
N GLU A 7 27.21 -5.95 -13.12
CA GLU A 7 25.81 -5.75 -12.82
C GLU A 7 25.06 -5.13 -14.00
N ARG A 8 24.40 -5.96 -14.82
CA ARG A 8 23.54 -5.46 -15.89
C ARG A 8 22.39 -4.71 -15.23
N MET A 9 22.50 -3.39 -15.25
CA MET A 9 21.44 -2.43 -14.97
C MET A 9 20.08 -3.00 -15.41
N LYS A 10 19.16 -3.10 -14.46
CA LYS A 10 17.85 -3.69 -14.73
C LYS A 10 17.06 -2.72 -15.61
N PRO A 11 16.21 -3.22 -16.53
CA PRO A 11 15.39 -2.34 -17.36
C PRO A 11 14.55 -1.33 -16.56
N THR A 12 14.11 -1.71 -15.37
CA THR A 12 13.33 -0.83 -14.48
C THR A 12 14.17 0.26 -13.82
N GLU A 13 15.43 0.00 -13.50
CA GLU A 13 16.38 1.01 -13.00
C GLU A 13 16.69 2.03 -14.09
N THR A 14 16.81 1.58 -15.35
CA THR A 14 17.01 2.48 -16.51
C THR A 14 15.82 3.44 -16.72
N LEU A 15 14.59 3.02 -16.42
CA LEU A 15 13.43 3.91 -16.48
C LEU A 15 13.49 4.99 -15.40
N HIS A 16 13.94 4.62 -14.20
CA HIS A 16 14.09 5.57 -13.10
C HIS A 16 15.16 6.62 -13.39
N GLU A 17 16.29 6.24 -14.00
CA GLU A 17 17.31 7.20 -14.47
C GLU A 17 16.79 8.18 -15.52
N ARG A 18 15.76 7.79 -16.29
CA ARG A 18 15.07 8.64 -17.26
C ARG A 18 13.95 9.48 -16.64
N GLY A 19 13.82 9.45 -15.31
CA GLY A 19 12.80 10.21 -14.57
C GLY A 19 11.41 9.57 -14.57
N GLN A 20 11.30 8.28 -14.89
CA GLN A 20 10.03 7.55 -14.85
C GLN A 20 9.94 6.65 -13.63
N SER A 21 8.91 6.88 -12.81
CA SER A 21 8.60 6.08 -11.62
C SER A 21 7.74 4.87 -11.96
N LEU A 22 8.03 3.72 -11.35
CA LEU A 22 7.24 2.49 -11.51
C LEU A 22 6.38 2.26 -10.28
N TRP A 23 5.07 2.17 -10.48
CA TRP A 23 4.10 1.96 -9.41
C TRP A 23 3.43 0.59 -9.58
N LEU A 24 3.19 -0.08 -8.46
CA LEU A 24 2.49 -1.35 -8.42
C LEU A 24 0.98 -1.10 -8.30
N ASP A 25 0.19 -1.66 -9.22
CA ASP A 25 -1.27 -1.56 -9.21
C ASP A 25 -1.95 -2.78 -8.57
N ASN A 26 -1.45 -3.19 -7.41
CA ASN A 26 -2.03 -4.29 -6.64
C ASN A 26 -1.53 -4.27 -5.19
N ILE A 27 -2.39 -4.67 -4.27
CA ILE A 27 -2.03 -4.92 -2.88
C ILE A 27 -2.84 -6.09 -2.33
N THR A 28 -2.17 -7.00 -1.62
CA THR A 28 -2.85 -8.04 -0.84
C THR A 28 -2.12 -8.21 0.48
N ARG A 29 -2.85 -8.60 1.53
CA ARG A 29 -2.25 -8.89 2.85
C ARG A 29 -1.14 -9.93 2.76
N ARG A 30 -1.35 -11.00 1.98
CA ARG A 30 -0.35 -12.04 1.73
C ARG A 30 0.94 -11.47 1.13
N MET A 31 0.84 -10.53 0.18
CA MET A 31 2.01 -9.89 -0.42
C MET A 31 2.85 -9.14 0.61
N LEU A 32 2.18 -8.46 1.56
CA LEU A 32 2.85 -7.78 2.66
C LEU A 32 3.46 -8.78 3.64
N ASP A 33 2.71 -9.81 4.04
CA ASP A 33 3.16 -10.82 5.02
C ASP A 33 4.35 -11.64 4.50
N ALA A 34 4.37 -11.94 3.19
CA ALA A 34 5.44 -12.69 2.54
C ALA A 34 6.66 -11.82 2.16
N GLY A 35 6.67 -10.53 2.48
CA GLY A 35 7.75 -9.61 2.10
C GLY A 35 7.91 -9.41 0.60
N GLN A 36 6.87 -9.72 -0.19
CA GLN A 36 6.93 -9.59 -1.65
C GLN A 36 7.00 -8.12 -2.09
N LEU A 37 6.30 -7.22 -1.38
CA LEU A 37 6.37 -5.79 -1.67
C LEU A 37 7.81 -5.27 -1.52
N ARG A 38 8.50 -5.67 -0.45
CA ARG A 38 9.89 -5.31 -0.23
C ARG A 38 10.79 -5.81 -1.36
N ARG A 39 10.59 -7.05 -1.80
CA ARG A 39 11.29 -7.60 -2.97
C ARG A 39 11.03 -6.78 -4.23
N TYR A 40 9.82 -6.26 -4.44
CA TYR A 40 9.51 -5.42 -5.59
C TYR A 40 10.23 -4.08 -5.57
N ILE A 41 10.34 -3.46 -4.40
CA ILE A 41 11.14 -2.25 -4.20
C ILE A 41 12.61 -2.55 -4.53
N ASP A 42 13.20 -3.56 -3.88
CA ASP A 42 14.64 -3.82 -3.95
C ASP A 42 15.09 -4.41 -5.29
N SER A 43 14.28 -5.31 -5.88
CA SER A 43 14.67 -6.06 -7.08
C SER A 43 14.19 -5.43 -8.38
N PHE A 44 13.09 -4.67 -8.34
CA PHE A 44 12.44 -4.15 -9.55
C PHE A 44 12.30 -2.63 -9.56
N ALA A 45 12.87 -1.92 -8.59
CA ALA A 45 12.83 -0.46 -8.51
C ALA A 45 11.39 0.09 -8.54
N VAL A 46 10.46 -0.61 -7.89
CA VAL A 46 9.10 -0.09 -7.67
C VAL A 46 9.17 1.01 -6.62
N THR A 47 8.57 2.16 -6.91
CA THR A 47 8.66 3.36 -6.09
C THR A 47 7.32 3.85 -5.55
N GLY A 48 6.22 3.20 -5.91
CA GLY A 48 4.90 3.52 -5.35
C GLY A 48 3.90 2.40 -5.54
N LEU A 49 2.71 2.60 -5.00
CA LEU A 49 1.61 1.64 -5.06
C LEU A 49 0.28 2.35 -5.24
N THR A 50 -0.58 1.78 -6.07
CA THR A 50 -2.00 2.12 -6.17
C THR A 50 -2.87 0.96 -5.72
N SER A 51 -4.00 1.30 -5.11
CA SER A 51 -5.02 0.33 -4.72
C SER A 51 -6.40 0.88 -5.06
N ASN A 52 -7.27 -0.02 -5.48
CA ASN A 52 -8.66 0.28 -5.81
C ASN A 52 -9.60 -0.68 -5.06
N PRO A 53 -10.89 -0.34 -4.93
CA PRO A 53 -11.84 -1.18 -4.20
C PRO A 53 -11.90 -2.62 -4.72
N SER A 54 -11.79 -2.82 -6.05
CA SER A 54 -11.87 -4.17 -6.65
C SER A 54 -10.69 -5.08 -6.32
N ILE A 55 -9.52 -4.49 -6.01
CA ILE A 55 -8.35 -5.21 -5.52
C ILE A 55 -8.63 -5.76 -4.12
N PHE A 56 -9.17 -4.93 -3.22
CA PHE A 56 -9.49 -5.36 -1.86
C PHE A 56 -10.62 -6.38 -1.82
N ASP A 57 -11.64 -6.22 -2.66
CA ASP A 57 -12.75 -7.17 -2.79
C ASP A 57 -12.24 -8.59 -3.05
N LYS A 58 -11.43 -8.75 -4.11
CA LYS A 58 -10.79 -10.04 -4.45
C LYS A 58 -9.86 -10.55 -3.34
N ALA A 59 -9.14 -9.64 -2.68
CA ALA A 59 -8.22 -10.02 -1.61
C ALA A 59 -8.97 -10.53 -0.37
N ILE A 60 -10.11 -9.93 -0.04
CA ILE A 60 -10.99 -10.35 1.05
C ILE A 60 -11.63 -11.70 0.73
N GLU A 61 -12.16 -11.88 -0.48
CA GLU A 61 -12.73 -13.15 -0.94
C GLU A 61 -11.74 -14.33 -0.86
N SER A 62 -10.44 -14.06 -0.95
CA SER A 62 -9.40 -15.09 -0.85
C SER A 62 -9.19 -15.65 0.57
N GLY A 63 -9.88 -15.12 1.59
CA GLY A 63 -9.87 -15.60 2.97
C GLY A 63 -8.71 -15.06 3.84
N GLY A 64 -7.82 -14.24 3.28
CA GLY A 64 -6.67 -13.68 4.01
C GLY A 64 -7.03 -12.68 5.13
N TYR A 65 -8.32 -12.34 5.26
CA TYR A 65 -8.83 -11.32 6.16
C TYR A 65 -9.80 -11.87 7.22
N ASP A 66 -10.14 -13.17 7.18
CA ASP A 66 -11.20 -13.77 8.00
C ASP A 66 -11.03 -13.52 9.50
N ASP A 67 -9.82 -13.68 10.02
CA ASP A 67 -9.55 -13.48 11.45
C ASP A 67 -9.75 -12.01 11.85
N ALA A 68 -9.29 -11.08 11.01
CA ALA A 68 -9.46 -9.64 11.25
C ALA A 68 -10.92 -9.22 11.12
N ILE A 69 -11.65 -9.78 10.15
CA ILE A 69 -13.09 -9.58 9.97
C ILE A 69 -13.84 -10.05 11.23
N ARG A 70 -13.53 -11.24 11.76
CA ARG A 70 -14.15 -11.75 12.99
C ARG A 70 -13.90 -10.83 14.19
N VAL A 71 -12.69 -10.29 14.32
CA VAL A 71 -12.36 -9.34 15.40
C VAL A 71 -13.16 -8.04 15.27
N CYS A 72 -13.22 -7.45 14.08
CA CYS A 72 -13.98 -6.22 13.86
C CYS A 72 -15.49 -6.43 14.02
N ALA A 73 -16.03 -7.56 13.53
CA ALA A 73 -17.42 -7.91 13.72
C ALA A 73 -17.78 -8.12 15.19
N ALA A 74 -16.90 -8.76 15.98
CA ALA A 74 -17.09 -8.90 17.42
C ALA A 74 -17.04 -7.57 18.18
N ALA A 75 -16.37 -6.55 17.61
CA ALA A 75 -16.36 -5.18 18.11
C ALA A 75 -17.57 -4.35 17.64
N GLY A 76 -18.48 -4.91 16.85
CA GLY A 76 -19.74 -4.27 16.44
C GLY A 76 -19.60 -3.26 15.30
N LEU A 77 -18.51 -3.32 14.53
CA LEU A 77 -18.29 -2.45 13.38
C LEU A 77 -19.22 -2.82 12.22
N SER A 78 -19.65 -1.82 11.46
CA SER A 78 -20.36 -1.99 10.19
C SER A 78 -19.44 -2.51 9.08
N ASP A 79 -20.01 -3.07 8.01
CA ASP A 79 -19.25 -3.62 6.87
C ASP A 79 -18.29 -2.57 6.25
N GLU A 80 -18.72 -1.31 6.15
CA GLU A 80 -17.89 -0.22 5.63
C GLU A 80 -16.73 0.12 6.57
N GLU A 81 -16.97 0.12 7.89
CA GLU A 81 -15.92 0.32 8.89
C GLU A 81 -14.93 -0.83 8.89
N VAL A 82 -15.40 -2.08 8.81
CA VAL A 82 -14.55 -3.26 8.68
C VAL A 82 -13.66 -3.13 7.44
N PHE A 83 -14.23 -2.84 6.27
CA PHE A 83 -13.47 -2.65 5.04
C PHE A 83 -12.42 -1.55 5.19
N THR A 84 -12.82 -0.40 5.75
CA THR A 84 -11.93 0.76 5.95
C THR A 84 -10.76 0.41 6.85
N GLU A 85 -11.00 -0.25 7.98
CA GLU A 85 -9.94 -0.66 8.91
C GLU A 85 -8.95 -1.63 8.26
N LEU A 86 -9.44 -2.61 7.49
CA LEU A 86 -8.59 -3.57 6.79
C LEU A 86 -7.75 -2.91 5.71
N ALA A 87 -8.38 -2.06 4.88
CA ALA A 87 -7.71 -1.39 3.77
C ALA A 87 -6.66 -0.39 4.29
N ILE A 88 -7.02 0.45 5.27
CA ILE A 88 -6.08 1.41 5.86
C ILE A 88 -4.92 0.69 6.54
N GLY A 89 -5.18 -0.39 7.28
CA GLY A 89 -4.12 -1.17 7.92
C GLY A 89 -3.09 -1.71 6.93
N ASP A 90 -3.54 -2.25 5.79
CA ASP A 90 -2.62 -2.76 4.76
C ASP A 90 -1.86 -1.62 4.05
N LEU A 91 -2.50 -0.48 3.80
CA LEU A 91 -1.85 0.68 3.17
C LEU A 91 -0.83 1.35 4.08
N GLN A 92 -1.06 1.36 5.40
CA GLN A 92 -0.09 1.84 6.38
C GLN A 92 1.17 0.98 6.34
N ARG A 93 1.01 -0.35 6.33
CA ARG A 93 2.12 -1.29 6.21
C ARG A 93 2.87 -1.12 4.89
N ALA A 94 2.15 -0.90 3.78
CA ALA A 94 2.79 -0.62 2.50
C ALA A 94 3.56 0.71 2.53
N ALA A 95 3.00 1.76 3.15
CA ALA A 95 3.67 3.05 3.27
C ALA A 95 4.95 2.96 4.10
N ASP A 96 4.96 2.14 5.15
CA ASP A 96 6.18 1.87 5.94
C ASP A 96 7.29 1.23 5.09
N GLU A 97 6.96 0.33 4.16
CA GLU A 97 7.94 -0.26 3.24
C GLU A 97 8.52 0.78 2.25
N PHE A 98 7.70 1.73 1.82
CA PHE A 98 8.10 2.79 0.89
C PHE A 98 8.79 3.99 1.55
N LEU A 99 8.87 4.05 2.89
CA LEU A 99 9.45 5.19 3.60
C LEU A 99 10.90 5.51 3.14
N GLY A 100 11.71 4.47 2.94
CA GLY A 100 13.08 4.66 2.44
C GLY A 100 13.13 5.22 1.01
N VAL A 101 12.13 4.92 0.18
CA VAL A 101 11.97 5.49 -1.16
C VAL A 101 11.53 6.95 -1.08
N HIS A 102 10.57 7.26 -0.23
CA HIS A 102 10.11 8.62 -0.01
C HIS A 102 11.25 9.53 0.45
N ASP A 103 12.04 9.08 1.43
CA ASP A 103 13.16 9.86 1.97
C ASP A 103 14.28 10.08 0.93
N ARG A 104 14.68 9.04 0.19
CA ARG A 104 15.77 9.15 -0.81
C ARG A 104 15.39 9.94 -2.07
N THR A 105 14.09 10.17 -2.29
CA THR A 105 13.57 10.93 -3.43
C THR A 105 13.01 12.30 -3.04
N ASP A 106 13.24 12.74 -1.79
CA ASP A 106 12.73 14.01 -1.26
C ASP A 106 11.19 14.16 -1.44
N GLY A 107 10.48 13.04 -1.26
CA GLY A 107 9.02 12.96 -1.35
C GLY A 107 8.44 12.99 -2.77
N VAL A 108 9.27 12.89 -3.81
CA VAL A 108 8.79 12.73 -5.20
C VAL A 108 8.10 11.36 -5.37
N ASP A 109 8.70 10.31 -4.81
CA ASP A 109 8.21 8.94 -4.84
C ASP A 109 7.91 8.42 -3.43
N GLY A 110 7.61 7.13 -3.30
CA GLY A 110 7.31 6.47 -2.02
C GLY A 110 5.86 6.63 -1.57
N TRP A 111 4.96 6.85 -2.53
CA TRP A 111 3.54 7.06 -2.27
C TRP A 111 2.74 5.77 -2.33
N VAL A 112 1.74 5.69 -1.46
CA VAL A 112 0.72 4.65 -1.47
C VAL A 112 -0.62 5.34 -1.62
N SER A 113 -1.37 4.99 -2.67
CA SER A 113 -2.67 5.57 -2.95
C SER A 113 -3.79 4.56 -2.76
N LEU A 114 -4.95 5.08 -2.38
CA LEU A 114 -6.20 4.36 -2.34
C LEU A 114 -7.20 5.14 -3.16
N GLU A 115 -7.83 4.50 -4.13
CA GLU A 115 -8.92 5.11 -4.90
C GLU A 115 -10.20 5.20 -4.07
N VAL A 116 -10.96 6.26 -4.28
CA VAL A 116 -12.29 6.43 -3.67
C VAL A 116 -13.26 5.48 -4.36
N SER A 117 -14.18 4.88 -3.59
CA SER A 117 -15.24 4.05 -4.17
C SER A 117 -16.05 4.84 -5.22
N PRO A 118 -16.36 4.27 -6.38
CA PRO A 118 -17.25 4.91 -7.37
C PRO A 118 -18.61 5.30 -6.79
N LEU A 119 -19.09 4.55 -5.78
CA LEU A 119 -20.34 4.83 -5.07
C LEU A 119 -20.28 6.13 -4.23
N LEU A 120 -19.08 6.57 -3.87
CA LEU A 120 -18.81 7.81 -3.13
C LEU A 120 -18.31 8.94 -4.04
N ALA A 121 -18.06 8.67 -5.32
CA ALA A 121 -17.46 9.64 -6.25
C ALA A 121 -18.33 10.89 -6.50
N HIS A 122 -19.62 10.82 -6.19
CA HIS A 122 -20.57 11.93 -6.37
C HIS A 122 -20.98 12.61 -5.05
N ASP A 123 -20.52 12.09 -3.90
CA ASP A 123 -20.79 12.68 -2.59
C ASP A 123 -19.56 13.46 -2.11
N THR A 124 -19.50 14.73 -2.51
CA THR A 124 -18.43 15.65 -2.13
C THR A 124 -18.35 15.92 -0.62
N ALA A 125 -19.45 15.70 0.12
CA ALA A 125 -19.47 15.85 1.58
C ALA A 125 -18.91 14.60 2.27
N ALA A 126 -19.24 13.40 1.79
CA ALA A 126 -18.66 12.14 2.27
C ALA A 126 -17.18 11.97 1.87
N THR A 127 -16.74 12.64 0.80
CA THR A 127 -15.34 12.58 0.30
C THR A 127 -14.40 13.61 0.98
N GLY A 128 -14.93 14.51 1.82
CA GLY A 128 -14.15 15.54 2.55
C GLY A 128 -13.44 15.02 3.82
N PRO A 129 -12.57 15.83 4.45
CA PRO A 129 -11.10 15.75 4.43
C PRO A 129 -10.46 14.49 5.06
N ARG A 130 -11.22 13.43 5.37
CA ARG A 130 -10.73 12.22 6.06
C ARG A 130 -9.74 11.36 5.23
N ARG A 131 -9.46 11.75 3.97
CA ARG A 131 -8.80 10.89 2.97
C ARG A 131 -7.62 11.50 2.23
N ARG A 132 -6.94 12.49 2.83
CA ARG A 132 -5.54 12.79 2.49
C ARG A 132 -4.66 12.24 3.59
N SER A 133 -4.40 10.94 3.55
CA SER A 133 -3.37 10.35 4.41
C SER A 133 -2.00 10.87 3.96
N ARG A 134 -1.58 12.01 4.52
CA ARG A 134 -0.15 12.23 4.77
C ARG A 134 0.25 11.17 5.79
N LEU A 135 0.65 10.01 5.31
CA LEU A 135 1.20 8.94 6.14
C LEU A 135 2.66 9.29 6.46
N THR A 136 2.82 10.29 7.34
CA THR A 136 4.05 10.51 8.08
C THR A 136 3.69 10.46 9.55
N ARG A 137 3.96 9.33 10.21
CA ARG A 137 4.78 9.24 11.43
C ARG A 137 4.68 7.88 12.12
N SER A 138 5.87 7.38 12.42
CA SER A 138 6.21 6.22 13.24
C SER A 138 5.46 6.09 14.57
N ARG A 139 5.18 4.82 14.91
CA ARG A 139 5.12 4.20 16.24
C ARG A 139 4.08 4.72 17.25
N ARG A 140 3.05 3.91 17.48
CA ARG A 140 2.68 3.33 18.79
C ARG A 140 1.67 2.19 18.58
N GLY A 141 1.92 1.06 19.22
CA GLY A 141 1.16 -0.18 19.08
C GLY A 141 -0.30 -0.10 19.54
N PRO A 142 -1.05 -1.20 19.40
CA PRO A 142 -2.50 -1.22 19.57
C PRO A 142 -2.90 -1.20 21.05
N CYS A 143 -4.17 -0.83 21.28
CA CYS A 143 -4.88 -0.69 22.55
C CYS A 143 -4.75 0.66 23.26
N ARG A 144 -5.76 1.51 23.05
CA ARG A 144 -6.51 2.18 24.13
C ARG A 144 -7.89 2.62 23.62
N THR A 145 -8.88 1.81 23.96
CA THR A 145 -10.28 2.22 24.09
C THR A 145 -10.42 3.14 25.31
N GLY A 146 -11.25 4.16 25.16
CA GLY A 146 -11.81 4.99 26.22
C GLY A 146 -13.23 5.36 25.81
#